data_AF-A0A6F8T5M3-F1
#
_entry.id   AF-A0A6F8T5M3-F1
#
_cell.length_a   1.000
_cell.length_b   1.000
_cell.length_c   1.000
_cell.angle_alpha   90.00
_cell.angle_beta   90.00
_cell.angle_gamma   90.00
#
_symmetry.space_group_name_H-M   'P 1'
#
loop_
_entity.id
_entity.type
_entity.pdbx_description
1 polymer ?
#
loop_
_entity_poly.entity_id
_entity_poly.type
_entity_poly.pdbx_seq_one_letter_code
_entity_poly.pdbx_strand_id
1 'polypeptide(L)'
;MLIEQQIIQYRALDEWFDSSLGSFVANEFSNQLKSVNDYLRGETLLQLGNCGDNPWLSTLNFKRKWIAAPLFLSNAINLECSFNQIPLSRNSLDCVVAPLTLEPYGSSLSLIDEIDRILKPMGFIILLSINPWSLWGGAMKCGLLHCYNDRAIKMRSPLNVNRIFLQRGYRQCALSSFCYIPPVNSKSLIKKFTFFDEVGKMLWPFPSGFYCYIAQKFEAVHPSLLAEPVLQPITKKYKSTLQPATN
;
A
#
# COMPACT_ATOMS: atom_id res chain seq x y z
N MET A 1 -2.95 6.53 -16.36
CA MET A 1 -3.35 7.94 -16.14
C MET A 1 -2.19 8.81 -16.63
N LEU A 2 -2.46 9.84 -17.45
CA LEU A 2 -1.39 10.73 -17.92
C LEU A 2 -0.79 11.51 -16.75
N ILE A 3 0.52 11.79 -16.80
CA ILE A 3 1.25 12.47 -15.71
C ILE A 3 0.61 13.80 -15.31
N GLU A 4 0.15 14.61 -16.28
CA GLU A 4 -0.54 15.89 -16.02
C GLU A 4 -1.79 15.71 -15.15
N GLN A 5 -2.56 14.65 -15.41
CA GLN A 5 -3.72 14.32 -14.59
C GLN A 5 -3.31 13.86 -13.19
N GLN A 6 -2.19 13.14 -13.05
CA GLN A 6 -1.66 12.76 -11.74
C GLN A 6 -1.31 14.03 -10.95
N ILE A 7 -0.54 14.95 -11.54
CA ILE A 7 -0.12 16.20 -10.90
C ILE A 7 -1.33 16.96 -10.35
N ILE A 8 -2.37 17.16 -11.16
CA ILE A 8 -3.58 17.88 -10.75
C ILE A 8 -4.29 17.18 -9.59
N GLN A 9 -4.45 15.86 -9.67
CA GLN A 9 -5.20 15.08 -8.68
C GLN A 9 -4.46 14.99 -7.34
N TYR A 10 -3.14 14.74 -7.37
CA TYR A 10 -2.34 14.62 -6.15
C TYR A 10 -2.01 15.96 -5.50
N ARG A 11 -1.95 17.05 -6.28
CA ARG A 11 -1.91 18.40 -5.71
C ARG A 11 -3.16 18.72 -4.90
N ALA A 12 -4.35 18.46 -5.47
CA ALA A 12 -5.61 18.66 -4.76
C ALA A 12 -5.71 17.77 -3.50
N LEU A 13 -5.17 16.55 -3.58
CA LEU A 13 -5.11 15.64 -2.44
C LEU A 13 -4.19 16.15 -1.33
N ASP A 14 -3.01 16.67 -1.68
CA ASP A 14 -2.09 17.24 -0.71
C ASP A 14 -2.71 18.48 -0.02
N GLU A 15 -3.33 19.38 -0.78
CA GLU A 15 -4.07 20.53 -0.24
C GLU A 15 -5.23 20.09 0.68
N TRP A 16 -5.88 18.97 0.37
CA TRP A 16 -6.90 18.39 1.25
C TRP A 16 -6.32 17.83 2.55
N PHE A 17 -5.14 17.20 2.52
CA PHE A 17 -4.47 16.70 3.73
C PHE A 17 -4.08 17.82 4.70
N ASP A 18 -3.79 19.02 4.20
CA ASP A 18 -3.51 20.21 5.01
C ASP A 18 -4.78 20.78 5.70
N SER A 19 -5.97 20.38 5.26
CA SER A 19 -7.23 20.77 5.90
C SER A 19 -7.44 20.11 7.26
N SER A 20 -8.35 20.65 8.07
CA SER A 20 -8.71 20.03 9.37
C SER A 20 -9.27 18.62 9.24
N LEU A 21 -10.03 18.35 8.18
CA LEU A 21 -10.57 17.02 7.90
C LEU A 21 -9.46 16.06 7.45
N GLY A 22 -8.55 16.53 6.60
CA GLY A 22 -7.39 15.76 6.12
C GLY A 22 -6.44 15.38 7.27
N SER A 23 -6.11 16.33 8.14
CA SER A 23 -5.30 16.10 9.34
C SER A 23 -5.96 15.09 10.31
N PHE A 24 -7.28 15.15 10.46
CA PHE A 24 -8.02 14.13 11.22
C PHE A 24 -7.86 12.73 10.60
N VAL A 25 -8.07 12.60 9.29
CA VAL A 25 -7.92 11.31 8.58
C VAL A 25 -6.48 10.80 8.64
N ALA A 26 -5.49 11.68 8.54
CA ALA A 26 -4.07 11.34 8.68
C ALA A 26 -3.75 10.73 10.06
N ASN A 27 -4.37 11.24 11.12
CA ASN A 27 -4.24 10.68 12.47
C ASN A 27 -4.91 9.31 12.58
N GLU A 28 -6.09 9.13 11.98
CA GLU A 28 -6.76 7.83 11.91
C GLU A 28 -5.90 6.79 11.15
N PHE A 29 -5.25 7.19 10.04
CA PHE A 29 -4.31 6.33 9.32
C PHE A 29 -3.13 5.91 10.21
N SER A 30 -2.56 6.86 10.96
CA SER A 30 -1.49 6.56 11.92
C SER A 30 -1.93 5.58 13.00
N ASN A 31 -3.12 5.77 13.57
CA ASN A 31 -3.67 4.86 14.58
C ASN A 31 -3.90 3.45 14.02
N GLN A 32 -4.43 3.34 12.81
CA GLN A 32 -4.64 2.03 12.18
C GLN A 32 -3.32 1.30 11.92
N LEU A 33 -2.28 2.02 11.47
CA LEU A 33 -0.98 1.42 11.14
C LEU A 33 -0.17 1.02 12.38
N LYS A 34 -0.39 1.65 13.54
CA LYS A 34 0.23 1.23 14.81
C LYS A 34 -0.09 -0.23 15.15
N SER A 35 -1.33 -0.68 14.92
CA SER A 35 -1.78 -2.05 15.23
C SER A 35 -1.09 -3.14 14.40
N VAL A 36 -0.44 -2.75 13.31
CA VAL A 36 0.11 -3.62 12.28
C VAL A 36 1.65 -3.62 12.30
N ASN A 37 2.25 -2.66 13.01
CA ASN A 37 3.69 -2.38 12.98
C ASN A 37 4.58 -3.53 13.50
N ASP A 38 4.01 -4.47 14.25
CA ASP A 38 4.74 -5.58 14.84
C ASP A 38 5.25 -6.56 13.77
N TYR A 39 4.49 -6.76 12.69
CA TYR A 39 4.82 -7.71 11.63
C TYR A 39 5.29 -7.06 10.32
N LEU A 40 5.15 -5.74 10.18
CA LEU A 40 5.70 -5.00 9.05
C LEU A 40 7.11 -4.50 9.36
N ARG A 41 8.13 -5.21 8.85
CA ARG A 41 9.53 -4.84 9.01
C ARG A 41 10.27 -5.03 7.69
N GLY A 42 11.28 -4.20 7.46
CA GLY A 42 12.11 -4.30 6.26
C GLY A 42 13.18 -3.24 6.17
N GLU A 43 13.87 -3.20 5.03
CA GLU A 43 14.96 -2.28 4.77
C GLU A 43 14.45 -1.00 4.10
N THR A 44 13.54 -1.15 3.12
CA THR A 44 13.09 -0.09 2.22
C THR A 44 11.56 0.00 2.14
N LEU A 45 11.04 1.20 2.34
CA LEU A 45 9.63 1.54 2.19
C LEU A 45 9.49 2.72 1.21
N LEU A 46 8.55 2.59 0.28
CA LEU A 46 8.13 3.69 -0.59
C LEU A 46 6.68 4.08 -0.29
N GLN A 47 6.45 5.35 0.00
CA GLN A 47 5.11 5.93 0.02
C GLN A 47 4.79 6.59 -1.32
N LEU A 48 3.55 6.42 -1.78
CA LEU A 48 3.01 7.09 -2.96
C LEU A 48 2.11 8.27 -2.54
N GLY A 49 2.48 9.48 -2.94
CA GLY A 49 1.83 10.73 -2.55
C GLY A 49 2.49 11.36 -1.33
N ASN A 50 2.45 12.69 -1.25
CA ASN A 50 3.09 13.45 -0.17
C ASN A 50 2.21 13.44 1.09
N CYS A 51 0.89 13.59 0.99
CA CYS A 51 -0.06 13.43 2.09
C CYS A 51 0.26 14.25 3.36
N GLY A 52 0.74 15.47 3.20
CA GLY A 52 1.06 16.40 4.28
C GLY A 52 2.21 15.93 5.17
N ASP A 53 1.99 15.94 6.49
CA ASP A 53 3.02 15.66 7.51
C ASP A 53 3.34 14.16 7.72
N ASN A 54 2.55 13.25 7.13
CA ASN A 54 2.76 11.80 7.20
C ASN A 54 3.00 11.23 8.62
N PRO A 55 2.10 11.45 9.59
CA PRO A 55 2.30 11.01 10.97
C PRO A 55 2.52 9.50 11.12
N TRP A 56 2.06 8.68 10.19
CA TRP A 56 2.27 7.23 10.20
C TRP A 56 3.66 6.79 9.74
N LEU A 57 4.34 7.54 8.87
CA LEU A 57 5.63 7.11 8.32
C LEU A 57 6.66 6.93 9.43
N SER A 58 6.69 7.82 10.41
CA SER A 58 7.60 7.72 11.57
C SER A 58 7.43 6.41 12.34
N THR A 59 6.18 5.93 12.48
CA THR A 59 5.85 4.74 13.26
C THR A 59 6.24 3.42 12.60
N LEU A 60 6.33 3.38 11.26
CA LEU A 60 6.62 2.14 10.52
C LEU A 60 8.09 1.71 10.68
N ASN A 61 8.32 0.42 10.94
CA ASN A 61 9.65 -0.14 11.21
C ASN A 61 10.47 -0.46 9.95
N PHE A 62 10.84 0.56 9.17
CA PHE A 62 11.70 0.46 7.99
C PHE A 62 12.91 1.40 8.08
N LYS A 63 14.10 0.94 7.68
CA LYS A 63 15.34 1.73 7.79
C LYS A 63 15.36 2.92 6.84
N ARG A 64 14.93 2.73 5.59
CA ARG A 64 14.84 3.76 4.56
C ARG A 64 13.39 3.95 4.17
N LYS A 65 12.92 5.18 4.23
CA LYS A 65 11.56 5.59 3.87
C LYS A 65 11.68 6.67 2.81
N TRP A 66 11.06 6.45 1.66
CA TRP A 66 11.03 7.41 0.56
C TRP A 66 9.61 7.80 0.24
N ILE A 67 9.43 9.04 -0.19
CA ILE A 67 8.17 9.54 -0.71
C ILE A 67 8.32 9.78 -2.21
N ALA A 68 7.47 9.14 -3.00
CA ALA A 68 7.31 9.41 -4.43
C ALA A 68 6.05 10.24 -4.67
N ALA A 69 6.16 11.26 -5.51
CA ALA A 69 5.04 12.09 -5.95
C ALA A 69 5.22 12.51 -7.41
N PRO A 70 4.14 12.81 -8.15
CA PRO A 70 4.26 13.27 -9.54
C PRO A 70 4.67 14.74 -9.66
N LEU A 71 4.71 15.48 -8.55
CA LEU A 71 5.09 16.88 -8.47
C LEU A 71 5.97 17.10 -7.24
N PHE A 72 7.08 17.80 -7.41
CA PHE A 72 7.91 18.24 -6.29
C PHE A 72 7.31 19.46 -5.57
N LEU A 73 6.53 19.24 -4.51
CA LEU A 73 5.90 20.27 -3.68
C LEU A 73 6.72 20.65 -2.44
N SER A 74 7.55 19.75 -1.94
CA SER A 74 8.29 19.91 -0.70
C SER A 74 9.62 19.15 -0.75
N ASN A 75 10.58 19.57 0.07
CA ASN A 75 11.85 18.86 0.23
C ASN A 75 11.69 17.46 0.88
N ALA A 76 10.49 17.10 1.33
CA ALA A 76 10.20 15.75 1.85
C ALA A 76 10.06 14.70 0.75
N ILE A 77 9.82 15.13 -0.49
CA ILE A 77 9.67 14.23 -1.65
C ILE A 77 11.06 13.78 -2.10
N ASN A 78 11.28 12.47 -2.15
CA ASN A 78 12.56 11.90 -2.56
C ASN A 78 12.60 11.55 -4.06
N LEU A 79 11.44 11.26 -4.65
CA LEU A 79 11.31 10.80 -6.02
C LEU A 79 10.17 11.55 -6.72
N GLU A 80 10.51 12.36 -7.73
CA GLU A 80 9.52 12.95 -8.63
C GLU A 80 9.28 12.01 -9.81
N CYS A 81 8.11 11.39 -9.87
CA CYS A 81 7.79 10.43 -10.93
C CYS A 81 6.29 10.19 -11.13
N SER A 82 5.94 9.72 -12.32
CA SER A 82 4.64 9.11 -12.58
C SER A 82 4.50 7.83 -11.76
N PHE A 83 3.37 7.63 -11.08
CA PHE A 83 3.12 6.35 -10.40
C PHE A 83 2.88 5.18 -11.36
N ASN A 84 2.82 5.44 -12.66
CA ASN A 84 2.82 4.40 -13.69
C ASN A 84 4.23 3.96 -14.10
N GLN A 85 5.25 4.74 -13.75
CA GLN A 85 6.63 4.57 -14.18
C GLN A 85 7.56 5.09 -13.08
N ILE A 86 7.58 4.36 -11.97
CA ILE A 86 8.42 4.63 -10.81
C ILE A 86 9.87 4.29 -11.16
N PRO A 87 10.85 5.20 -10.97
CA PRO A 87 12.23 5.04 -11.40
C PRO A 87 13.05 4.13 -10.47
N LEU A 88 12.48 2.98 -10.11
CA LEU A 88 13.11 1.95 -9.29
C LEU A 88 13.17 0.63 -10.06
N SER A 89 14.20 -0.16 -9.79
CA SER A 89 14.35 -1.47 -10.40
C SER A 89 13.24 -2.43 -9.96
N ARG A 90 13.01 -3.47 -10.77
CA ARG A 90 12.08 -4.55 -10.42
C ARG A 90 12.54 -5.23 -9.13
N ASN A 91 11.62 -5.63 -8.26
CA ASN A 91 11.92 -6.32 -7.00
C ASN A 91 12.95 -5.57 -6.12
N SER A 92 12.76 -4.27 -5.92
CA SER A 92 13.68 -3.40 -5.18
C SER A 92 13.18 -2.99 -3.80
N LEU A 93 11.87 -3.00 -3.57
CA LEU A 93 11.25 -2.51 -2.34
C LEU A 93 10.69 -3.64 -1.47
N ASP A 94 10.80 -3.48 -0.15
CA ASP A 94 10.21 -4.42 0.82
C ASP A 94 8.78 -4.04 1.17
N CYS A 95 8.43 -2.74 1.13
CA CYS A 95 7.08 -2.27 1.40
C CYS A 95 6.69 -1.08 0.51
N VAL A 96 5.45 -1.06 0.05
CA VAL A 96 4.83 0.10 -0.62
C VAL A 96 3.59 0.52 0.16
N VAL A 97 3.48 1.81 0.47
CA VAL A 97 2.33 2.42 1.15
C VAL A 97 1.64 3.39 0.18
N ALA A 98 0.34 3.18 -0.05
CA ALA A 98 -0.43 3.98 -1.00
C ALA A 98 -1.66 4.59 -0.30
N PRO A 99 -1.48 5.71 0.41
CA PRO A 99 -2.56 6.48 1.01
C PRO A 99 -3.38 7.21 -0.05
N LEU A 100 -4.66 6.86 -0.17
CA LEU A 100 -5.62 7.51 -1.07
C LEU A 100 -5.11 7.62 -2.52
N THR A 101 -4.31 6.64 -2.95
CA THR A 101 -3.64 6.66 -4.26
C THR A 101 -4.44 5.91 -5.33
N LEU A 102 -5.32 4.97 -4.96
CA LEU A 102 -6.02 4.10 -5.92
C LEU A 102 -7.21 4.78 -6.59
N GLU A 103 -7.80 5.77 -5.93
CA GLU A 103 -9.06 6.38 -6.30
C GLU A 103 -8.97 7.15 -7.63
N PRO A 104 -7.95 7.99 -7.86
CA PRO A 104 -7.79 8.68 -9.15
C PRO A 104 -7.60 7.72 -10.34
N TYR A 105 -7.11 6.51 -10.10
CA TYR A 105 -6.87 5.50 -11.13
C TYR A 105 -8.13 4.76 -11.59
N GLY A 106 -9.23 4.87 -10.85
CA GLY A 106 -10.51 4.28 -11.23
C GLY A 106 -10.43 2.77 -11.49
N SER A 107 -10.70 2.37 -12.73
CA SER A 107 -10.58 0.96 -13.16
C SER A 107 -9.19 0.55 -13.64
N SER A 108 -8.27 1.49 -13.86
CA SER A 108 -6.94 1.20 -14.40
C SER A 108 -6.10 0.40 -13.42
N LEU A 109 -5.49 -0.69 -13.90
CA LEU A 109 -4.57 -1.52 -13.12
C LEU A 109 -3.12 -1.05 -13.20
N SER A 110 -2.81 -0.02 -14.00
CA SER A 110 -1.44 0.44 -14.24
C SER A 110 -0.64 0.76 -12.96
N LEU A 111 -1.27 1.40 -11.97
CA LEU A 111 -0.65 1.63 -10.66
C LEU A 111 -0.32 0.30 -9.95
N ILE A 112 -1.24 -0.65 -9.96
CA ILE A 112 -1.08 -1.94 -9.28
C ILE A 112 -0.01 -2.78 -9.98
N ASP A 113 0.01 -2.75 -11.31
CA ASP A 113 1.03 -3.45 -12.10
C ASP A 113 2.42 -2.86 -11.84
N GLU A 114 2.51 -1.54 -11.68
CA GLU A 114 3.76 -0.87 -11.35
C GLU A 114 4.23 -1.15 -9.92
N ILE A 115 3.31 -1.18 -8.95
CA ILE A 115 3.60 -1.61 -7.58
C ILE A 115 4.09 -3.07 -7.58
N ASP A 116 3.44 -3.94 -8.33
CA ASP A 116 3.87 -5.34 -8.44
C ASP A 116 5.26 -5.50 -9.07
N ARG A 117 5.60 -4.65 -10.04
CA ARG A 117 6.93 -4.61 -10.65
C ARG A 117 8.01 -4.26 -9.63
N ILE A 118 7.82 -3.21 -8.83
CA ILE A 118 8.87 -2.73 -7.91
C ILE A 118 8.97 -3.54 -6.61
N LEU A 119 7.90 -4.23 -6.20
CA LEU A 119 7.86 -4.96 -4.95
C LEU A 119 8.61 -6.29 -5.02
N LYS A 120 9.49 -6.53 -4.05
CA LYS A 120 10.24 -7.79 -3.91
C LYS A 120 9.32 -8.99 -3.66
N PRO A 121 9.80 -10.22 -3.97
CA PRO A 121 9.25 -11.43 -3.37
C PRO A 121 9.13 -11.28 -1.85
N MET A 122 8.01 -11.71 -1.27
CA MET A 122 7.68 -11.54 0.15
C MET A 122 7.49 -10.09 0.62
N GLY A 123 7.52 -9.10 -0.28
CA GLY A 123 7.27 -7.70 0.06
C GLY A 123 5.79 -7.42 0.37
N PHE A 124 5.55 -6.33 1.10
CA PHE A 124 4.22 -5.92 1.55
C PHE A 124 3.68 -4.72 0.76
N ILE A 125 2.38 -4.73 0.53
CA ILE A 125 1.63 -3.55 0.08
C ILE A 125 0.63 -3.15 1.16
N ILE A 126 0.58 -1.85 1.46
CA ILE A 126 -0.40 -1.23 2.36
C ILE A 126 -1.23 -0.25 1.54
N LEU A 127 -2.52 -0.49 1.46
CA LEU A 127 -3.47 0.36 0.77
C LEU A 127 -4.41 0.99 1.80
N LEU A 128 -4.42 2.32 1.86
CA LEU A 128 -5.40 3.07 2.64
C LEU A 128 -6.34 3.75 1.65
N SER A 129 -7.59 3.33 1.61
CA SER A 129 -8.53 3.78 0.58
C SER A 129 -9.93 4.03 1.11
N ILE A 130 -10.69 4.87 0.40
CA ILE A 130 -12.07 5.19 0.73
C ILE A 130 -12.96 4.00 0.38
N ASN A 131 -13.86 3.64 1.30
CA ASN A 131 -14.87 2.62 1.06
C ASN A 131 -16.03 3.21 0.21
N PRO A 132 -16.31 2.67 -0.99
CA PRO A 132 -17.33 3.21 -1.90
C PRO A 132 -18.78 3.16 -1.36
N TRP A 133 -19.03 2.33 -0.35
CA TRP A 133 -20.37 2.13 0.25
C TRP A 133 -20.55 2.88 1.57
N SER A 134 -19.55 3.64 2.00
CA SER A 134 -19.59 4.43 3.22
C SER A 134 -20.19 5.82 2.99
N LEU A 135 -20.44 6.55 4.08
CA LEU A 135 -20.82 7.96 4.02
C LEU A 135 -19.78 8.82 3.27
N TRP A 136 -18.49 8.49 3.41
CA TRP A 136 -17.40 9.14 2.68
C TRP A 136 -17.46 8.86 1.18
N GLY A 137 -17.69 7.60 0.81
CA GLY A 137 -17.87 7.21 -0.58
C GLY A 137 -19.12 7.85 -1.21
N GLY A 138 -20.21 7.95 -0.45
CA GLY A 138 -21.42 8.67 -0.85
C GLY A 138 -21.17 10.17 -1.05
N ALA A 139 -20.53 10.83 -0.07
CA ALA A 139 -20.20 12.24 -0.16
C ALA A 139 -19.29 12.57 -1.35
N MET A 140 -18.30 11.70 -1.64
CA MET A 140 -17.45 11.83 -2.82
C MET A 140 -18.25 11.71 -4.12
N LYS A 141 -19.19 10.75 -4.21
CA LYS A 141 -20.05 10.56 -5.40
C LYS A 141 -21.05 11.71 -5.60
N CYS A 142 -21.54 12.30 -4.51
CA CYS A 142 -22.47 13.41 -4.53
C CYS A 142 -21.78 14.78 -4.70
N GLY A 143 -20.44 14.84 -4.76
CA GLY A 143 -19.70 16.10 -4.84
C GLY A 143 -19.79 16.95 -3.57
N LEU A 144 -20.01 16.33 -2.41
CA LEU A 144 -20.00 17.00 -1.10
C LEU A 144 -18.61 16.97 -0.44
N LEU A 145 -17.73 16.11 -0.92
CA LEU A 145 -16.36 15.96 -0.46
C LEU A 145 -15.41 16.11 -1.66
N HIS A 146 -14.55 17.12 -1.59
CA HIS A 146 -13.54 17.40 -2.62
C HIS A 146 -12.14 17.11 -2.05
N CYS A 147 -11.72 15.83 -2.08
CA CYS A 147 -10.32 15.46 -1.79
C CYS A 147 -9.42 15.50 -3.02
N TYR A 148 -10.02 15.67 -4.18
CA TYR A 148 -9.40 15.53 -5.48
C TYR A 148 -10.05 16.55 -6.41
N ASN A 149 -9.42 16.82 -7.55
CA ASN A 149 -10.02 17.73 -8.53
C ASN A 149 -11.29 17.11 -9.14
N ASP A 150 -12.32 17.95 -9.39
CA ASP A 150 -13.77 17.73 -9.68
C ASP A 150 -14.18 16.70 -10.76
N ARG A 151 -13.44 15.60 -10.87
CA ARG A 151 -13.74 14.49 -11.76
C ARG A 151 -14.50 13.42 -11.00
N ALA A 152 -15.42 12.74 -11.70
CA ALA A 152 -16.05 11.54 -11.16
C ALA A 152 -15.00 10.46 -10.86
N ILE A 153 -14.73 10.24 -9.58
CA ILE A 153 -13.76 9.28 -9.09
C ILE A 153 -14.42 7.94 -8.86
N LYS A 154 -13.80 6.88 -9.39
CA LYS A 154 -14.27 5.50 -9.21
C LYS A 154 -13.46 4.83 -8.12
N MET A 155 -14.04 4.74 -6.93
CA MET A 155 -13.44 4.03 -5.80
C MET A 155 -13.55 2.52 -5.96
N ARG A 156 -12.59 1.78 -5.41
CA ARG A 156 -12.59 0.31 -5.37
C ARG A 156 -13.00 -0.19 -3.99
N SER A 157 -13.83 -1.23 -3.97
CA SER A 157 -14.15 -1.94 -2.72
C SER A 157 -12.98 -2.83 -2.28
N PRO A 158 -12.84 -3.11 -0.98
CA PRO A 158 -11.79 -4.01 -0.47
C PRO A 158 -11.88 -5.41 -1.09
N LEU A 159 -13.09 -5.90 -1.41
CA LEU A 159 -13.29 -7.18 -2.10
C LEU A 159 -12.72 -7.16 -3.52
N ASN A 160 -12.90 -6.07 -4.26
CA ASN A 160 -12.36 -5.92 -5.61
C ASN A 160 -10.83 -5.87 -5.58
N VAL A 161 -10.27 -5.09 -4.64
CA VAL A 161 -8.83 -5.01 -4.39
C VAL A 161 -8.26 -6.39 -4.07
N ASN A 162 -8.87 -7.11 -3.12
CA ASN A 162 -8.41 -8.44 -2.74
C ASN A 162 -8.39 -9.42 -3.93
N ARG A 163 -9.44 -9.41 -4.75
CA ARG A 163 -9.50 -10.24 -5.97
C ARG A 163 -8.35 -9.93 -6.93
N ILE A 164 -8.03 -8.66 -7.15
CA ILE A 164 -6.94 -8.22 -8.05
C ILE A 164 -5.57 -8.71 -7.55
N PHE A 165 -5.34 -8.62 -6.23
CA PHE A 165 -4.09 -9.06 -5.61
C PHE A 165 -3.96 -10.59 -5.56
N LEU A 166 -5.03 -11.31 -5.22
CA LEU A 166 -5.06 -12.78 -5.27
C LEU A 166 -4.73 -13.30 -6.68
N GLN A 167 -5.25 -12.66 -7.73
CA GLN A 167 -4.93 -13.00 -9.12
C GLN A 167 -3.45 -12.79 -9.50
N ARG A 168 -2.70 -12.00 -8.72
CA ARG A 168 -1.26 -11.75 -8.88
C ARG A 168 -0.39 -12.59 -7.95
N GLY A 169 -0.97 -13.54 -7.21
CA GLY A 169 -0.23 -14.37 -6.26
C GLY A 169 0.06 -13.69 -4.92
N TYR A 170 -0.68 -12.64 -4.56
CA TYR A 170 -0.57 -12.03 -3.24
C TYR A 170 -1.44 -12.77 -2.24
N ARG A 171 -1.03 -12.74 -0.97
CA ARG A 171 -1.82 -13.21 0.16
C ARG A 171 -2.27 -12.01 0.99
N GLN A 172 -3.57 -11.91 1.26
CA GLN A 172 -4.08 -10.92 2.19
C GLN A 172 -3.58 -11.24 3.60
N CYS A 173 -2.89 -10.29 4.23
CA CYS A 173 -2.41 -10.40 5.60
C CYS A 173 -3.40 -9.79 6.59
N ALA A 174 -3.94 -8.61 6.26
CA ALA A 174 -4.91 -7.93 7.09
C ALA A 174 -5.88 -7.10 6.24
N LEU A 175 -7.12 -7.00 6.72
CA LEU A 175 -8.11 -6.05 6.24
C LEU A 175 -8.78 -5.45 7.46
N SER A 176 -8.68 -4.15 7.60
CA SER A 176 -9.30 -3.39 8.68
C SER A 176 -10.10 -2.24 8.11
N SER A 177 -11.15 -1.86 8.82
CA SER A 177 -12.15 -0.89 8.40
C SER A 177 -12.31 0.10 9.55
N PHE A 178 -12.17 1.39 9.30
CA PHE A 178 -12.08 2.42 10.34
C PHE A 178 -12.71 3.76 9.92
N CYS A 179 -12.94 4.64 10.90
CA CYS A 179 -13.61 5.94 10.81
C CYS A 179 -15.09 5.85 10.37
N TYR A 180 -16.04 5.82 11.32
CA TYR A 180 -17.49 5.77 11.06
C TYR A 180 -18.17 7.15 11.09
N ILE A 181 -17.38 8.20 11.27
CA ILE A 181 -17.82 9.60 11.35
C ILE A 181 -18.15 10.15 9.95
N PRO A 182 -19.20 10.97 9.78
CA PRO A 182 -19.47 11.65 8.51
C PRO A 182 -18.36 12.65 8.12
N PRO A 183 -18.14 12.91 6.83
CA PRO A 183 -17.14 13.87 6.35
C PRO A 183 -17.58 15.31 6.63
N VAL A 184 -17.30 15.81 7.84
CA VAL A 184 -17.60 17.19 8.27
C VAL A 184 -16.32 17.96 8.53
N ASN A 185 -16.17 19.16 7.95
CA ASN A 185 -14.92 19.91 8.07
C ASN A 185 -14.78 20.69 9.40
N SER A 186 -15.86 20.84 10.17
CA SER A 186 -15.81 21.58 11.44
C SER A 186 -15.14 20.76 12.56
N LYS A 187 -14.02 21.27 13.10
CA LYS A 187 -13.27 20.65 14.20
C LYS A 187 -14.16 20.31 15.41
N SER A 188 -15.12 21.18 15.74
CA SER A 188 -16.05 20.97 16.85
C SER A 188 -17.03 19.82 16.58
N LEU A 189 -17.46 19.63 15.34
CA LEU A 189 -18.31 18.50 14.95
C LEU A 189 -17.53 17.20 14.90
N ILE A 190 -16.29 17.22 14.39
CA ILE A 190 -15.40 16.05 14.40
C ILE A 190 -15.26 15.53 15.85
N LYS A 191 -14.94 16.40 16.82
CA LYS A 191 -14.82 16.01 18.24
C LYS A 191 -16.11 15.45 18.85
N LYS A 192 -17.28 15.95 18.42
CA LYS A 192 -18.56 15.41 18.88
C LYS A 192 -18.81 14.03 18.28
N PHE A 193 -18.53 13.85 17.00
CA PHE A 193 -18.73 12.56 16.34
C PHE A 193 -17.70 11.51 16.74
N THR A 194 -16.47 11.87 17.13
CA THR A 194 -15.50 10.90 17.67
C THR A 194 -16.02 10.23 18.94
N PHE A 195 -16.76 10.97 19.78
CA PHE A 195 -17.43 10.37 20.94
C PHE A 195 -18.52 9.36 20.52
N PHE A 196 -19.22 9.64 19.42
CA PHE A 196 -20.19 8.72 18.83
C PHE A 196 -19.55 7.55 18.08
N ASP A 197 -18.30 7.67 17.60
CA ASP A 197 -17.61 6.62 16.85
C ASP A 197 -17.41 5.36 17.71
N GLU A 198 -17.12 5.53 19.01
CA GLU A 198 -17.01 4.40 19.95
C GLU A 198 -18.35 3.66 20.15
N VAL A 199 -19.46 4.39 20.15
CA VAL A 199 -20.82 3.82 20.26
C VAL A 199 -21.31 3.26 18.91
N GLY A 200 -20.87 3.87 17.81
CA GLY A 200 -21.26 3.54 16.43
C GLY A 200 -20.68 2.22 15.93
N LYS A 201 -19.53 1.78 16.46
CA LYS A 201 -18.92 0.48 16.09
C LYS A 201 -19.87 -0.72 16.26
N MET A 202 -20.90 -0.61 17.12
CA MET A 202 -21.86 -1.68 17.37
C MET A 202 -23.25 -1.46 16.73
N LEU A 203 -23.61 -0.22 16.38
CA LEU A 203 -24.99 0.15 16.03
C LEU A 203 -25.13 0.92 14.70
N TRP A 204 -24.03 1.25 14.01
CA TRP A 204 -24.09 2.07 12.81
C TRP A 204 -24.52 1.26 11.57
N PRO A 205 -25.51 1.72 10.78
CA PRO A 205 -26.05 0.96 9.64
C PRO A 205 -25.17 1.04 8.39
N PHE A 206 -24.20 1.95 8.34
CA PHE A 206 -23.30 2.16 7.20
C PHE A 206 -21.90 1.62 7.48
N PRO A 207 -21.20 1.13 6.44
CA PRO A 207 -19.82 0.67 6.60
C PRO A 207 -18.86 1.85 6.85
N SER A 208 -17.68 1.52 7.38
CA SER A 208 -16.64 2.49 7.71
C SER A 208 -16.20 3.33 6.51
N GLY A 209 -15.75 4.56 6.77
CA GLY A 209 -15.28 5.52 5.76
C GLY A 209 -14.10 5.01 4.95
N PHE A 210 -13.12 4.43 5.62
CA PHE A 210 -11.88 3.96 5.01
C PHE A 210 -11.62 2.49 5.33
N TYR A 211 -10.78 1.86 4.52
CA TYR A 211 -10.21 0.56 4.81
C TYR A 211 -8.69 0.58 4.65
N CYS A 212 -8.02 -0.22 5.49
CA CYS A 212 -6.61 -0.54 5.37
C CYS A 212 -6.50 -1.99 4.93
N TYR A 213 -6.03 -2.18 3.69
CA TYR A 213 -5.79 -3.50 3.10
C TYR A 213 -4.29 -3.74 3.03
N ILE A 214 -3.86 -4.85 3.62
CA ILE A 214 -2.45 -5.26 3.64
C ILE A 214 -2.34 -6.62 2.99
N ALA A 215 -1.48 -6.71 1.98
CA ALA A 215 -1.17 -7.96 1.32
C ALA A 215 0.34 -8.14 1.15
N GLN A 216 0.75 -9.38 1.03
CA GLN A 216 2.13 -9.78 0.81
C GLN A 216 2.25 -10.49 -0.53
N LYS A 217 3.24 -10.10 -1.34
CA LYS A 217 3.56 -10.78 -2.61
C LYS A 217 4.12 -12.17 -2.31
N PHE A 218 3.32 -13.21 -2.50
CA PHE A 218 3.71 -14.56 -2.14
C PHE A 218 4.41 -15.28 -3.29
N GLU A 219 5.72 -15.11 -3.37
CA GLU A 219 6.59 -15.78 -4.34
C GLU A 219 7.65 -16.59 -3.60
N ALA A 220 7.55 -17.93 -3.68
CA ALA A 220 8.46 -18.82 -2.97
C ALA A 220 9.88 -18.66 -3.52
N VAL A 221 10.78 -18.14 -2.69
CA VAL A 221 12.19 -18.04 -3.03
C VAL A 221 12.82 -19.40 -2.76
N HIS A 222 12.98 -20.20 -3.81
CA HIS A 222 13.80 -21.39 -3.76
C HIS A 222 15.27 -20.98 -3.91
N PRO A 223 16.21 -21.67 -3.24
CA PRO A 223 17.62 -21.49 -3.56
C PRO A 223 17.77 -21.78 -5.06
N SER A 224 18.21 -20.79 -5.83
CA SER A 224 18.63 -21.05 -7.19
C SER A 224 19.77 -22.06 -7.10
N LEU A 225 19.63 -23.20 -7.80
CA LEU A 225 20.73 -24.12 -8.01
C LEU A 225 21.79 -23.36 -8.83
N LEU A 226 22.69 -22.67 -8.13
CA LEU A 226 23.85 -22.00 -8.74
C LEU A 226 24.91 -23.01 -9.19
N ALA A 227 24.80 -24.26 -8.73
CA ALA A 227 25.60 -25.36 -9.23
C ALA A 227 24.85 -26.01 -10.40
N GLU A 228 25.44 -25.96 -11.59
CA GLU A 228 25.08 -26.92 -12.64
C GLU A 228 25.21 -28.33 -12.05
N PRO A 229 24.22 -29.23 -12.29
CA PRO A 229 24.38 -30.61 -11.87
C PRO A 229 25.66 -31.14 -12.49
N VAL A 230 26.57 -31.67 -11.66
CA VAL A 230 27.78 -32.33 -12.16
C VAL A 230 27.33 -33.57 -12.92
N LEU A 231 27.17 -33.44 -14.25
CA LEU A 231 26.81 -34.52 -15.16
C LEU A 231 27.96 -35.51 -15.37
N GLN A 232 29.17 -35.15 -14.92
CA GLN A 232 30.32 -36.04 -15.00
C GLN A 232 30.20 -37.13 -13.94
N PRO A 233 30.19 -38.42 -14.32
CA PRO A 233 30.25 -39.49 -13.35
C PRO A 233 31.55 -39.34 -12.55
N ILE A 234 31.43 -39.26 -11.23
CA ILE A 234 32.57 -39.27 -10.33
C ILE A 234 33.22 -40.65 -10.48
N THR A 235 34.20 -40.75 -11.38
CA THR A 235 35.07 -41.91 -11.47
C THR A 235 35.94 -41.89 -10.22
N LYS A 236 35.47 -42.53 -9.16
CA LYS A 236 36.32 -42.82 -7.99
C LYS A 236 37.51 -43.62 -8.52
N LYS A 237 38.68 -42.98 -8.62
CA LYS A 237 39.98 -43.66 -8.76
C LYS A 237 40.33 -44.35 -7.43
N TYR A 238 39.44 -45.19 -6.91
CA TYR A 238 39.78 -46.05 -5.79
C TYR A 238 40.39 -47.32 -6.39
N LYS A 239 41.72 -47.40 -6.40
CA LYS A 239 42.40 -48.70 -6.51
C LYS A 239 42.20 -49.38 -5.16
N SER A 240 41.35 -50.40 -5.10
CA SER A 240 41.27 -51.26 -3.92
C SER A 240 42.65 -51.87 -3.68
N THR A 241 43.24 -51.61 -2.52
CA THR A 241 44.51 -52.22 -2.08
C THR A 241 44.34 -53.70 -1.73
N LEU A 242 43.10 -54.18 -1.63
CA LEU A 242 42.77 -55.57 -1.37
C LEU A 242 42.70 -56.33 -2.70
N GLN A 243 43.69 -57.19 -2.94
CA GLN A 243 43.56 -58.26 -3.93
C GLN A 243 42.71 -59.39 -3.32
N PRO A 244 41.80 -60.00 -4.08
CA PRO A 244 41.08 -61.17 -3.61
C PRO A 244 42.09 -62.30 -3.34
N ALA A 245 41.93 -62.99 -2.20
CA ALA A 245 42.72 -64.17 -1.90
C ALA A 245 42.44 -65.23 -2.97
N THR A 246 43.48 -65.62 -3.72
CA THR A 246 43.43 -66.73 -4.66
C THR A 246 43.41 -68.05 -3.88
N ASN A 247 42.38 -68.85 -4.07
CA ASN A 247 42.34 -70.26 -3.67
C ASN A 247 43.00 -71.13 -4.74
#